data_AF-A0A502F0A9-F1
#
_entry.id   AF-A0A502F0A9-F1
#
_cell.length_a   1.000
_cell.length_b   1.000
_cell.length_c   1.000
_cell.angle_alpha   90.00
_cell.angle_beta   90.00
_cell.angle_gamma   90.00
#
_symmetry.space_group_name_H-M   'P 1'
#
loop_
_entity.id
_entity.type
_entity.pdbx_description
1 polymer ?
#
loop_
_entity_poly.entity_id
_entity_poly.type
_entity_poly.pdbx_seq_one_letter_code
_entity_poly.pdbx_strand_id
1 'polypeptide(L)'
;MITLELKSHFLRLYQMALSDDQFDVLELQMMYHFADERGIPRDELDKLFQNPINTELIIPEELNTRIEYLYDFTRIIWADGKITDDELNMLKKYCRKFNFLDENINDLSNYLIDCVQKNIQKEEIISQLNS
;
A
#
# COMPACT_ATOMS: atom_id res chain seq x y z
N MET A 1 10.03 -9.57 -14.35
CA MET A 1 8.69 -9.33 -14.93
C MET A 1 7.74 -9.19 -13.76
N ILE A 2 7.10 -8.03 -13.63
CA ILE A 2 6.18 -7.75 -12.52
C ILE A 2 4.96 -8.70 -12.55
N THR A 3 4.60 -9.27 -11.39
CA THR A 3 3.45 -10.18 -11.27
C THR A 3 2.13 -9.44 -11.46
N LEU A 4 1.06 -10.16 -11.78
CA LEU A 4 -0.26 -9.54 -11.93
C LEU A 4 -0.77 -8.94 -10.61
N GLU A 5 -0.50 -9.61 -9.49
CA GLU A 5 -0.80 -9.11 -8.14
C GLU A 5 -0.11 -7.78 -7.85
N LEU A 6 1.18 -7.69 -8.19
CA LEU A 6 1.98 -6.49 -7.95
C LEU A 6 1.58 -5.34 -8.89
N LYS A 7 1.19 -5.64 -10.14
CA LYS A 7 0.55 -4.64 -11.02
C LYS A 7 -0.74 -4.11 -10.42
N SER A 8 -1.60 -5.01 -9.92
CA SER A 8 -2.86 -4.62 -9.28
C SER A 8 -2.60 -3.77 -8.03
N HIS A 9 -1.54 -4.07 -7.28
CA HIS A 9 -1.10 -3.26 -6.14
C HIS A 9 -0.73 -1.83 -6.51
N PHE A 10 0.21 -1.64 -7.44
CA PHE A 10 0.59 -0.30 -7.88
C PHE A 10 -0.58 0.49 -8.46
N LEU A 11 -1.48 -0.16 -9.21
CA LEU A 11 -2.68 0.51 -9.73
C LEU A 11 -3.64 0.95 -8.61
N ARG A 12 -3.75 0.18 -7.52
CA ARG A 12 -4.57 0.57 -6.36
C ARG A 12 -3.99 1.75 -5.62
N LEU A 13 -2.67 1.76 -5.41
CA LEU A 13 -1.96 2.91 -4.82
C LEU A 13 -2.13 4.15 -5.70
N TYR A 14 -1.98 3.99 -7.02
CA TYR A 14 -2.16 5.09 -7.97
C TYR A 14 -3.58 5.63 -7.99
N GLN A 15 -4.60 4.76 -8.02
CA GLN A 15 -6.01 5.17 -7.93
C GLN A 15 -6.35 5.86 -6.61
N MET A 16 -5.76 5.39 -5.51
CA MET A 16 -5.92 5.98 -4.19
C MET A 16 -5.43 7.42 -4.20
N ALA A 17 -4.18 7.64 -4.61
CA ALA A 17 -3.57 8.96 -4.68
C ALA A 17 -4.35 9.90 -5.62
N LEU A 18 -4.87 9.40 -6.75
CA LEU A 18 -5.70 10.19 -7.67
C LEU A 18 -7.09 10.56 -7.11
N SER A 19 -7.59 9.79 -6.14
CA SER A 19 -8.92 10.00 -5.56
C SER A 19 -8.91 10.95 -4.37
N ASP A 20 -7.72 11.23 -3.83
CA ASP A 20 -7.54 12.28 -2.84
C ASP A 20 -7.49 13.65 -3.56
N ASP A 21 -8.13 14.66 -2.98
CA ASP A 21 -8.13 16.04 -3.53
C ASP A 21 -6.73 16.67 -3.49
N GLN A 22 -5.74 15.96 -2.92
CA GLN A 22 -4.35 16.34 -2.74
C GLN A 22 -3.37 15.32 -3.36
N PHE A 23 -3.61 14.82 -4.58
CA PHE A 23 -2.60 14.01 -5.27
C PHE A 23 -1.23 14.72 -5.24
N ASP A 24 -0.32 14.23 -4.39
CA ASP A 24 0.94 14.89 -4.12
C ASP A 24 2.07 14.21 -4.90
N VAL A 25 3.01 15.03 -5.37
CA VAL A 25 4.29 14.58 -5.93
C VAL A 25 4.99 13.61 -4.98
N LEU A 26 4.85 13.79 -3.66
CA LEU A 26 5.42 12.90 -2.63
C LEU A 26 4.87 11.48 -2.69
N GLU A 27 3.56 11.32 -2.87
CA GLU A 27 2.92 10.00 -2.98
C GLU A 27 3.40 9.25 -4.24
N LEU A 28 3.45 9.95 -5.37
CA LEU A 28 3.95 9.39 -6.62
C LEU A 28 5.45 9.02 -6.51
N GLN A 29 6.26 9.86 -5.87
CA GLN A 29 7.66 9.56 -5.57
C GLN A 29 7.80 8.31 -4.71
N MET A 30 6.93 8.15 -3.71
CA MET A 30 6.90 6.96 -2.85
C MET A 30 6.58 5.69 -3.66
N MET A 31 5.65 5.75 -4.63
CA MET A 31 5.39 4.61 -5.53
C MET A 31 6.61 4.22 -6.37
N TYR A 32 7.35 5.20 -6.91
CA TYR A 32 8.60 4.89 -7.63
C TYR A 32 9.67 4.32 -6.70
N HIS A 33 9.72 4.76 -5.45
CA HIS A 33 10.63 4.21 -4.45
C HIS A 33 10.29 2.73 -4.14
N PHE A 34 9.02 2.39 -4.01
CA PHE A 34 8.57 1.00 -3.83
C PHE A 34 8.90 0.10 -5.02
N ALA A 35 8.86 0.66 -6.24
CA ALA A 35 9.29 -0.03 -7.44
C ALA A 35 10.79 -0.30 -7.40
N ASP A 36 11.60 0.69 -7.02
CA ASP A 36 13.06 0.56 -6.87
C ASP A 36 13.44 -0.49 -5.81
N GLU A 37 12.79 -0.48 -4.63
CA GLU A 37 12.94 -1.50 -3.57
C GLU A 37 12.69 -2.92 -4.07
N ARG A 38 11.88 -3.08 -5.12
CA ARG A 38 11.50 -4.36 -5.74
C ARG A 38 12.24 -4.64 -7.06
N GLY A 39 13.20 -3.78 -7.44
CA GLY A 39 13.96 -3.90 -8.68
C GLY A 39 13.12 -3.71 -9.95
N ILE A 40 12.02 -2.96 -9.86
CA ILE A 40 11.11 -2.66 -10.96
C ILE A 40 11.56 -1.37 -11.64
N PRO A 41 11.90 -1.40 -12.94
CA PRO A 41 12.26 -0.21 -13.69
C PRO A 41 11.13 0.82 -13.71
N ARG A 42 11.51 2.10 -13.62
CA ARG A 42 10.57 3.23 -13.70
C ARG A 42 9.68 3.18 -14.95
N ASP A 43 10.24 2.81 -16.10
CA ASP A 43 9.49 2.74 -17.36
C ASP A 43 8.44 1.63 -17.37
N GLU A 44 8.65 0.54 -16.61
CA GLU A 44 7.66 -0.52 -16.44
C GLU A 44 6.46 -0.01 -15.63
N LEU A 45 6.70 0.81 -14.59
CA LEU A 45 5.65 1.45 -13.81
C LEU A 45 4.91 2.54 -14.61
N ASP A 46 5.63 3.35 -15.37
CA ASP A 46 5.04 4.37 -16.24
C ASP A 46 4.11 3.76 -17.29
N LYS A 47 4.53 2.65 -17.91
CA LYS A 47 3.68 1.88 -18.85
C LYS A 47 2.43 1.35 -18.18
N LEU A 48 2.52 0.90 -16.93
CA LEU A 48 1.38 0.41 -16.15
C LEU A 48 0.37 1.52 -15.85
N PHE A 49 0.84 2.71 -15.48
CA PHE A 49 -0.04 3.86 -15.21
C PHE A 49 -0.68 4.44 -16.47
N GLN A 50 0.04 4.45 -17.60
CA GLN A 50 -0.48 4.90 -18.89
C GLN A 50 -1.48 3.93 -19.51
N ASN A 51 -1.30 2.63 -19.28
CA ASN A 51 -2.19 1.58 -19.78
C ASN A 51 -2.67 0.71 -18.61
N PRO A 52 -3.58 1.23 -17.77
CA PRO A 52 -4.14 0.46 -16.67
C PRO A 52 -4.80 -0.79 -17.21
N ILE A 53 -4.37 -1.94 -16.70
CA ILE A 53 -5.09 -3.19 -16.93
C ILE A 53 -6.37 -3.19 -16.11
N ASN A 54 -7.48 -3.65 -16.70
CA ASN A 54 -8.73 -3.80 -15.98
C ASN A 54 -8.62 -5.00 -15.03
N THR A 55 -8.05 -4.79 -13.85
CA THR A 55 -7.95 -5.83 -12.82
C THR A 55 -9.09 -5.65 -11.85
N GLU A 56 -9.96 -6.66 -11.77
CA GLU A 56 -10.69 -6.92 -10.53
C GLU A 56 -9.69 -6.96 -9.36
N LEU A 57 -10.14 -6.57 -8.17
CA LEU A 57 -9.28 -6.54 -6.98
C LEU A 57 -8.60 -7.90 -6.78
N ILE A 58 -7.29 -7.96 -7.04
CA ILE A 58 -6.51 -9.18 -6.77
C ILE A 58 -6.02 -9.10 -5.33
N ILE A 59 -6.63 -9.93 -4.49
CA ILE A 59 -6.26 -10.10 -3.09
C ILE A 59 -5.10 -11.09 -3.03
N PRO A 60 -3.94 -10.73 -2.46
CA PRO A 60 -2.83 -11.66 -2.31
C PRO A 60 -3.24 -12.90 -1.51
N GLU A 61 -2.78 -14.08 -1.90
CA GLU A 61 -3.07 -15.30 -1.14
C GLU A 61 -2.35 -15.31 0.21
N GLU A 62 -1.06 -14.96 0.20
CA GLU A 62 -0.18 -14.96 1.37
C GLU A 62 -0.48 -13.80 2.33
N LEU A 63 -0.62 -14.13 3.62
CA LEU A 63 -0.86 -13.14 4.68
C LEU A 63 0.25 -12.07 4.72
N ASN A 64 1.51 -12.49 4.59
CA ASN A 64 2.65 -11.58 4.59
C ASN A 64 2.58 -10.57 3.45
N THR A 65 2.14 -10.98 2.26
CA THR A 65 1.95 -10.08 1.12
C THR A 65 0.80 -9.11 1.34
N ARG A 66 -0.29 -9.54 1.99
CA ARG A 66 -1.39 -8.63 2.37
C ARG A 66 -0.90 -7.56 3.34
N ILE A 67 -0.12 -7.94 4.34
CA ILE A 67 0.47 -7.01 5.31
C ILE A 67 1.45 -6.07 4.60
N GLU A 68 2.33 -6.57 3.74
CA GLU A 68 3.26 -5.75 2.95
C GLU A 68 2.52 -4.70 2.13
N TYR A 69 1.42 -5.07 1.47
CA TYR A 69 0.64 -4.14 0.66
C TYR A 69 -0.12 -3.10 1.51
N LEU A 70 -0.60 -3.46 2.70
CA LEU A 70 -1.18 -2.48 3.64
C LEU A 70 -0.11 -1.57 4.24
N TYR A 71 1.10 -2.07 4.44
CA TYR A 71 2.23 -1.28 4.91
C TYR A 71 2.71 -0.29 3.85
N ASP A 72 2.83 -0.71 2.59
CA ASP A 72 3.08 0.18 1.44
C ASP A 72 2.02 1.28 1.37
N PHE A 73 0.73 0.92 1.49
CA PHE A 73 -0.36 1.89 1.53
C PHE A 73 -0.14 2.93 2.64
N THR A 74 0.17 2.44 3.85
CA THR A 74 0.40 3.29 5.03
C THR A 74 1.60 4.22 4.84
N ARG A 75 2.66 3.77 4.15
CA ARG A 75 3.82 4.59 3.81
C ARG A 75 3.49 5.70 2.81
N ILE A 76 2.57 5.50 1.88
CA ILE A 76 2.14 6.54 0.93
C ILE A 76 1.37 7.63 1.65
N ILE A 77 0.34 7.28 2.42
CA ILE A 77 -0.48 8.26 3.16
C ILE A 77 0.26 8.95 4.31
N TRP A 78 1.48 8.49 4.63
CA TRP A 78 2.36 9.14 5.60
C TRP A 78 3.46 9.97 4.93
N ALA A 79 3.56 9.99 3.59
CA ALA A 79 4.70 10.55 2.88
C ALA A 79 4.90 12.06 3.15
N ASP A 80 3.84 12.80 3.44
CA ASP A 80 3.86 14.21 3.81
C ASP A 80 3.99 14.46 5.34
N GLY A 81 4.00 13.38 6.13
CA GLY A 81 4.05 13.41 7.59
C GLY A 81 2.70 13.59 8.29
N LYS A 82 1.57 13.48 7.59
CA LYS A 82 0.23 13.61 8.17
C LYS A 82 -0.77 12.68 7.50
N ILE A 83 -1.46 11.87 8.31
CA ILE A 83 -2.60 11.07 7.84
C ILE A 83 -3.90 11.81 8.15
N THR A 84 -4.74 11.98 7.14
CA THR A 84 -6.10 12.51 7.24
C THR A 84 -7.12 11.42 7.62
N ASP A 85 -8.32 11.83 8.02
CA ASP A 85 -9.40 10.90 8.34
C ASP A 85 -9.83 10.08 7.11
N ASP A 86 -9.80 10.67 5.91
CA ASP A 86 -10.17 10.00 4.66
C ASP A 86 -9.15 8.93 4.26
N GLU A 87 -7.85 9.23 4.38
CA GLU A 87 -6.78 8.25 4.17
C GLU A 87 -6.84 7.10 5.19
N LEU A 88 -7.09 7.41 6.46
CA LEU A 88 -7.28 6.40 7.50
C LEU A 88 -8.49 5.51 7.20
N ASN A 89 -9.61 6.11 6.79
CA ASN A 89 -10.80 5.37 6.39
C ASN A 89 -10.53 4.49 5.16
N MET A 90 -9.71 4.98 4.23
CA MET A 90 -9.31 4.23 3.05
C MET A 90 -8.40 3.04 3.42
N LEU A 91 -7.40 3.22 4.29
CA LEU A 91 -6.58 2.13 4.83
C LEU A 91 -7.47 1.03 5.46
N LYS A 92 -8.42 1.43 6.32
CA LYS A 92 -9.37 0.51 6.95
C LYS A 92 -10.23 -0.24 5.93
N LYS A 93 -10.65 0.43 4.85
CA LYS A 93 -11.38 -0.19 3.73
C LYS A 93 -10.51 -1.22 3.00
N TYR A 94 -9.22 -0.96 2.85
CA TYR A 94 -8.28 -1.91 2.27
C TYR A 94 -8.04 -3.12 3.18
N CYS A 95 -7.94 -2.92 4.50
CA CYS A 95 -7.91 -4.04 5.46
C CYS A 95 -9.12 -4.98 5.26
N ARG A 96 -10.35 -4.44 5.13
CA ARG A 96 -11.55 -5.24 4.83
C ARG A 96 -11.42 -6.00 3.53
N LYS A 97 -11.02 -5.30 2.47
CA LYS A 97 -10.84 -5.87 1.13
C LYS A 97 -9.81 -6.99 1.09
N PHE A 98 -8.84 -7.00 2.01
CA PHE A 98 -7.84 -8.07 2.15
C PHE A 98 -8.26 -9.17 3.12
N ASN A 99 -9.56 -9.25 3.43
CA ASN A 99 -10.19 -10.28 4.26
C ASN A 99 -9.71 -10.32 5.71
N PHE A 100 -9.30 -9.17 6.27
CA PHE A 100 -9.11 -9.05 7.72
C PHE A 100 -10.46 -8.90 8.42
N LEU A 101 -10.60 -9.52 9.61
CA LEU A 101 -11.82 -9.48 10.41
C LEU A 101 -12.13 -8.05 10.87
N ASP A 102 -13.41 -7.67 10.87
CA ASP A 102 -13.84 -6.31 11.20
C ASP A 102 -13.38 -5.83 12.58
N GLU A 103 -13.34 -6.74 13.55
CA GLU A 103 -12.86 -6.49 14.92
C GLU A 103 -11.38 -6.10 14.97
N ASN A 104 -10.55 -6.57 14.03
CA ASN A 104 -9.11 -6.35 14.01
C ASN A 104 -8.70 -5.12 13.17
N ILE A 105 -9.62 -4.52 12.43
CA ILE A 105 -9.27 -3.45 11.46
C ILE A 105 -8.67 -2.24 12.15
N ASN A 106 -9.29 -1.78 13.24
CA ASN A 106 -8.81 -0.57 13.92
C ASN A 106 -7.40 -0.81 14.49
N ASP A 107 -7.20 -1.95 15.14
CA ASP A 107 -5.91 -2.30 15.75
C ASP A 107 -4.83 -2.50 14.68
N LEU A 108 -5.14 -3.20 13.58
CA LEU A 108 -4.21 -3.39 12.48
C LEU A 108 -3.83 -2.06 11.81
N SER A 109 -4.81 -1.20 11.50
CA SER A 109 -4.53 0.11 10.90
C SER A 109 -3.68 0.98 11.82
N ASN A 110 -4.01 1.03 13.13
CA ASN A 110 -3.23 1.79 14.10
C ASN A 110 -1.79 1.25 14.24
N TYR A 111 -1.64 -0.08 14.27
CA TYR A 111 -0.34 -0.73 14.35
C TYR A 111 0.53 -0.42 13.13
N LEU A 112 -0.01 -0.49 11.91
CA LEU A 112 0.74 -0.16 10.70
C LEU A 112 1.19 1.30 10.69
N ILE A 113 0.32 2.23 11.13
CA ILE A 113 0.64 3.65 11.25
C ILE A 113 1.78 3.87 12.25
N ASP A 114 1.68 3.27 13.44
CA ASP A 114 2.72 3.33 14.46
C ASP A 114 4.07 2.78 13.93
N CYS A 115 4.03 1.67 13.18
CA CYS A 115 5.22 1.09 12.55
C CYS A 115 5.87 2.04 11.54
N VAL A 116 5.08 2.67 10.65
CA VAL A 116 5.59 3.64 9.67
C VAL A 116 6.15 4.87 10.37
N GLN A 117 5.46 5.41 11.38
CA GLN A 117 5.90 6.57 12.16
C GLN A 117 7.21 6.33 12.91
N LYS A 118 7.42 5.10 13.38
CA LYS A 118 8.66 4.66 14.03
C LYS A 118 9.73 4.17 13.05
N ASN A 119 9.45 4.18 11.75
CA ASN A 119 10.33 3.69 10.69
C ASN A 119 10.76 2.22 10.90
N ILE A 120 9.84 1.39 11.39
CA ILE A 120 10.02 -0.07 11.56
C ILE A 120 10.00 -0.72 10.18
N GLN A 121 10.99 -1.56 9.88
CA GLN A 121 11.12 -2.22 8.58
C GLN A 121 10.07 -3.32 8.39
N LYS A 122 9.68 -3.57 7.13
CA LYS A 122 8.64 -4.57 6.80
C LYS A 122 8.98 -5.98 7.27
N GLU A 123 10.26 -6.36 7.26
CA GLU A 123 10.75 -7.67 7.72
C GLU A 123 10.48 -7.86 9.21
N GLU A 124 10.63 -6.79 10.00
CA GLU A 124 10.36 -6.81 11.43
C GLU A 124 8.85 -6.91 11.71
N ILE A 125 8.02 -6.20 10.95
CA ILE A 125 6.55 -6.26 11.04
C ILE A 125 6.07 -7.69 10.77
N ILE A 126 6.55 -8.30 9.68
CA ILE A 126 6.21 -9.67 9.31
C ILE A 126 6.67 -10.65 10.40
N SER A 127 7.84 -10.43 11.00
CA SER A 127 8.32 -11.27 12.11
C SER A 127 7.42 -11.14 13.35
N GLN A 128 7.01 -9.93 13.71
CA GLN A 128 6.18 -9.67 14.89
C GLN A 128 4.77 -10.28 14.74
N LEU A 129 4.18 -10.24 13.55
CA LEU A 129 2.84 -10.76 13.29
C LEU A 129 2.76 -12.30 13.17
N ASN A 130 3.90 -12.95 12.92
CA ASN A 130 4.00 -14.42 12.84
C ASN A 130 4.54 -15.07 14.13
N SER A 131 4.86 -14.28 15.15
CA SER A 131 5.35 -14.75 16.46
C SER A 131 4.20 -15.07 17.41
#